data_AF-A0A382N456-F1
#
_entry.id   AF-A0A382N456-F1
#
_cell.length_a   1.000
_cell.length_b   1.000
_cell.length_c   1.000
_cell.angle_alpha   90.00
_cell.angle_beta   90.00
_cell.angle_gamma   90.00
#
_symmetry.space_group_name_H-M   'P 1'
#
loop_
_entity.id
_entity.type
_entity.pdbx_description
1 polymer ?
#
loop_
_entity_poly.entity_id
_entity_poly.type
_entity_poly.pdbx_seq_one_letter_code
_entity_poly.pdbx_strand_id
1 'polypeptide(L)'
;MAINYGASAIGMIFYKGSPRYVEPNKVVKWIEQVPDKVKKVGVFVNENIEIIQSAIEKLNLDYIQMHGNESPEFCKEIIKPIIKVLHVDNHVDNSVLEGHNVYAFLL
;
A
#
# COMPACT_ATOMS: atom_id res chain seq x y z
N MET A 1 5.97 19.30 -3.79
CA MET A 1 6.30 19.46 -5.23
C MET A 1 5.42 18.57 -6.11
N ALA A 2 5.40 17.24 -5.97
CA ALA A 2 4.59 16.34 -6.82
C ALA A 2 3.09 16.70 -6.92
N ILE A 3 2.46 17.07 -5.81
CA ILE A 3 1.04 17.50 -5.77
C ILE A 3 0.79 18.72 -6.68
N ASN A 4 1.72 19.67 -6.71
CA ASN A 4 1.61 20.88 -7.52
C ASN A 4 1.75 20.60 -9.02
N TYR A 5 2.31 19.44 -9.39
CA TYR A 5 2.41 18.95 -10.76
C TYR A 5 1.28 17.97 -11.13
N GLY A 6 0.24 17.84 -10.29
CA GLY A 6 -0.97 17.07 -10.61
C GLY A 6 -0.95 15.60 -10.16
N ALA A 7 -0.01 15.19 -9.29
CA ALA A 7 -0.04 13.84 -8.74
C ALA A 7 -1.35 13.56 -7.96
N SER A 8 -2.05 12.49 -8.33
CA SER A 8 -3.32 12.08 -7.71
C SER A 8 -3.13 11.20 -6.47
N ALA A 9 -1.93 10.66 -6.26
CA ALA A 9 -1.59 9.81 -5.12
C ALA A 9 -0.14 10.01 -4.67
N ILE A 10 0.12 9.71 -3.39
CA ILE A 10 1.45 9.66 -2.78
C ILE A 10 1.64 8.29 -2.13
N GLY A 11 2.68 7.58 -2.57
CA GLY A 11 3.10 6.31 -2.02
C GLY A 11 4.16 6.47 -0.94
N MET A 12 4.01 5.73 0.15
CA MET A 12 4.96 5.68 1.27
C MET A 12 5.34 4.22 1.51
N ILE A 13 6.65 3.94 1.54
CA ILE A 13 7.15 2.57 1.67
C ILE A 13 7.48 2.29 3.14
N PHE A 14 6.72 1.38 3.75
CA PHE A 14 6.89 0.98 5.15
C PHE A 14 7.67 -0.34 5.30
N TYR A 15 8.40 -0.75 4.26
CA TYR A 15 9.28 -1.91 4.29
C TYR A 15 10.74 -1.53 4.56
N LYS A 16 11.29 -1.97 5.71
CA LYS A 16 12.66 -1.62 6.17
C LYS A 16 13.77 -2.06 5.20
N GLY A 17 13.55 -3.08 4.38
CA GLY A 17 14.53 -3.54 3.39
C GLY A 17 14.63 -2.64 2.15
N SER A 18 13.76 -1.63 2.02
CA SER A 18 13.80 -0.69 0.91
C SER A 18 14.70 0.51 1.21
N PRO A 19 15.54 0.97 0.26
CA PRO A 19 16.29 2.23 0.43
C PRO A 19 15.37 3.46 0.51
N ARG A 20 14.10 3.30 0.14
CA ARG A 20 13.05 4.34 0.18
C ARG A 20 12.16 4.20 1.42
N TYR A 21 12.56 3.38 2.40
CA TYR A 21 11.81 3.20 3.64
C TYR A 21 11.58 4.53 4.36
N VAL A 22 10.35 4.74 4.81
CA VAL A 22 9.98 5.84 5.68
C VAL A 22 9.36 5.31 6.96
N GLU A 23 9.82 5.84 8.10
CA GLU A 23 9.24 5.47 9.39
C GLU A 23 7.88 6.15 9.58
N PRO A 24 6.81 5.42 9.95
CA PRO A 24 5.47 6.00 10.12
C PRO A 24 5.46 7.25 11.02
N ASN A 25 6.21 7.24 12.13
CA ASN A 25 6.33 8.36 13.06
C ASN A 25 6.87 9.65 12.41
N LYS A 26 7.78 9.51 11.45
CA LYS A 26 8.37 10.66 10.74
C LYS A 26 7.42 11.23 9.70
N VAL A 27 6.48 10.41 9.24
CA VAL A 27 5.55 10.73 8.16
C VAL A 27 4.34 11.50 8.65
N VAL A 28 3.86 11.23 9.87
CA VAL A 28 2.68 11.88 10.48
C VAL A 28 2.67 13.40 10.27
N LYS A 29 3.80 14.07 10.56
CA LYS A 29 3.88 15.53 10.56
C LYS A 29 3.64 16.19 9.19
N TRP A 30 3.94 15.50 8.10
CA TRP A 30 3.76 16.06 6.76
C TRP A 30 2.60 15.43 6.01
N ILE A 31 2.18 14.20 6.36
CA ILE A 31 1.02 13.56 5.72
C ILE A 31 -0.29 14.27 6.05
N GLU A 32 -0.36 14.96 7.20
CA GLU A 32 -1.46 15.85 7.57
C GLU A 32 -1.57 17.07 6.66
N GLN A 33 -0.47 17.48 6.01
CA GLN A 33 -0.45 18.62 5.07
C GLN A 33 -0.83 18.19 3.65
N VAL A 34 -0.98 16.89 3.40
CA VAL A 34 -1.40 16.37 2.09
C VAL A 34 -2.91 16.64 1.93
N PRO A 35 -3.34 17.36 0.89
CA PRO A 35 -4.75 17.63 0.65
C PRO A 35 -5.55 16.34 0.44
N ASP A 36 -6.79 16.29 0.94
CA ASP A 36 -7.66 15.09 0.87
C ASP A 36 -7.95 14.59 -0.56
N LYS A 37 -7.81 15.47 -1.57
CA LYS A 37 -7.92 15.09 -2.98
C LYS A 37 -6.78 14.18 -3.47
N VAL A 38 -5.67 14.12 -2.74
CA VAL A 38 -4.50 13.29 -3.07
C VAL A 38 -4.54 12.04 -2.21
N LYS A 39 -4.55 10.89 -2.88
CA LYS A 39 -4.68 9.59 -2.22
C LYS A 39 -3.40 9.16 -1.52
N LYS A 40 -3.51 8.69 -0.29
CA LYS A 40 -2.39 8.23 0.54
C LYS A 40 -2.28 6.72 0.42
N VAL A 41 -1.14 6.25 -0.10
CA VAL A 41 -0.90 4.82 -0.35
C VAL A 41 0.23 4.34 0.55
N GLY A 42 -0.02 3.29 1.33
CA GLY A 42 1.02 2.60 2.11
C GLY A 42 1.47 1.33 1.42
N VAL A 43 2.77 1.18 1.21
CA VAL A 43 3.38 -0.01 0.59
C VAL A 43 3.99 -0.89 1.67
N PHE A 44 3.54 -2.14 1.72
CA PHE A 44 3.97 -3.15 2.68
C PHE A 44 4.45 -4.42 1.97
N VAL A 45 5.36 -5.13 2.62
CA VAL A 45 5.94 -6.39 2.12
C VAL A 45 6.00 -7.37 3.28
N ASN A 46 5.14 -8.39 3.26
CA ASN A 46 5.05 -9.45 4.27
C ASN A 46 5.03 -8.91 5.71
N GLU A 47 4.34 -7.79 5.94
CA GLU A 47 4.29 -7.11 7.24
C GLU A 47 3.13 -7.66 8.10
N ASN A 48 3.25 -7.53 9.42
CA ASN A 48 2.20 -7.97 10.35
C ASN A 48 0.92 -7.11 10.19
N ILE A 49 -0.26 -7.75 10.23
CA ILE A 49 -1.57 -7.09 10.14
C ILE A 49 -1.75 -5.98 11.17
N GLU A 50 -1.28 -6.15 12.40
CA GLU A 50 -1.38 -5.16 13.47
C GLU A 50 -0.59 -3.88 13.13
N ILE A 51 0.58 -4.05 12.51
CA ILE A 51 1.42 -2.93 12.06
C ILE A 51 0.75 -2.20 10.89
N ILE A 52 0.18 -2.95 9.96
CA ILE A 52 -0.56 -2.38 8.81
C ILE A 52 -1.77 -1.58 9.31
N GLN A 53 -2.59 -2.15 10.21
CA GLN A 53 -3.74 -1.48 10.80
C GLN A 53 -3.35 -0.22 11.57
N SER A 54 -2.30 -0.30 12.40
CA SER A 54 -1.78 0.87 13.10
C SER A 54 -1.33 1.98 12.15
N ALA A 55 -0.66 1.63 11.04
CA ALA A 55 -0.27 2.60 10.02
C ALA A 55 -1.46 3.20 9.28
N ILE A 56 -2.49 2.40 8.98
CA ILE A 56 -3.76 2.85 8.37
C ILE A 56 -4.40 3.93 9.22
N GLU A 57 -4.58 3.67 10.51
CA GLU A 57 -5.24 4.59 11.43
C GLU A 57 -4.41 5.85 11.63
N LYS A 58 -3.11 5.68 11.88
CA LYS A 58 -2.20 6.77 12.21
C LYS A 58 -1.95 7.74 11.06
N LEU A 59 -1.90 7.23 9.83
CA LEU A 59 -1.58 8.03 8.65
C LEU A 59 -2.81 8.33 7.77
N ASN A 60 -3.97 7.84 8.19
CA ASN A 60 -5.22 7.90 7.44
C ASN A 60 -5.05 7.45 5.98
N LEU A 61 -4.54 6.22 5.80
CA LEU A 61 -4.27 5.69 4.47
C LEU A 61 -5.57 5.41 3.69
N ASP A 62 -5.55 5.73 2.39
CA ASP A 62 -6.66 5.43 1.46
C ASP A 62 -6.52 4.04 0.86
N TYR A 63 -5.30 3.67 0.46
CA TYR A 63 -5.00 2.40 -0.22
C TYR A 63 -3.82 1.68 0.42
N ILE A 64 -3.87 0.36 0.37
CA ILE A 64 -2.80 -0.51 0.86
C ILE A 64 -2.22 -1.29 -0.29
N GLN A 65 -0.97 -1.02 -0.61
CA GLN A 65 -0.26 -1.71 -1.66
C GLN A 65 0.54 -2.88 -1.06
N MET A 66 0.18 -4.08 -1.47
CA MET A 66 0.78 -5.33 -0.99
C MET A 66 1.74 -5.84 -2.06
N HIS A 67 3.02 -5.90 -1.71
CA HIS A 67 4.09 -6.21 -2.65
C HIS A 67 4.86 -7.50 -2.26
N GLY A 68 4.39 -8.22 -1.23
CA GLY A 68 4.92 -9.52 -0.83
C GLY A 68 4.13 -10.70 -1.38
N ASN A 69 4.25 -11.83 -0.69
CA ASN A 69 3.58 -13.10 -1.03
C ASN A 69 2.36 -13.33 -0.14
N GLU A 70 1.69 -12.26 0.29
CA GLU A 70 0.56 -12.35 1.21
C GLU A 70 -0.61 -13.06 0.55
N SER A 71 -1.25 -13.96 1.29
CA SER A 71 -2.35 -14.80 0.78
C SER A 71 -3.64 -13.99 0.59
N PRO A 72 -4.59 -14.50 -0.22
CA PRO A 72 -5.89 -13.87 -0.37
C PRO A 72 -6.68 -13.73 0.94
N GLU A 73 -6.55 -14.69 1.85
CA GLU A 73 -7.19 -14.68 3.16
C GLU A 73 -6.64 -13.53 4.01
N PHE A 74 -5.31 -13.36 4.02
CA PHE A 74 -4.67 -12.24 4.71
C PHE A 74 -5.16 -10.89 4.18
N CYS A 75 -5.29 -10.76 2.85
CA CYS A 75 -5.83 -9.55 2.25
C CYS A 75 -7.26 -9.24 2.72
N LYS A 76 -8.11 -10.25 2.99
CA LYS A 76 -9.48 -10.03 3.47
C LYS A 76 -9.55 -9.43 4.88
N GLU A 77 -8.50 -9.54 5.67
CA GLU A 77 -8.43 -8.96 7.02
C GLU A 77 -8.20 -7.44 7.00
N ILE A 78 -7.79 -6.88 5.85
CA ILE A 78 -7.55 -5.45 5.68
C ILE A 78 -8.83 -4.79 5.14
N ILE A 79 -9.41 -3.90 5.94
CA ILE A 79 -10.68 -3.21 5.60
C ILE A 79 -10.50 -2.19 4.45
N LYS A 80 -9.29 -1.67 4.27
CA LYS A 80 -8.98 -0.67 3.25
C LYS A 80 -8.83 -1.30 1.86
N PRO A 81 -9.15 -0.57 0.78
CA PRO A 81 -8.90 -1.03 -0.59
C PRO A 81 -7.43 -1.43 -0.80
N ILE A 82 -7.23 -2.66 -1.30
CA ILE A 82 -5.90 -3.22 -1.53
C ILE A 82 -5.52 -3.10 -3.00
N ILE A 83 -4.25 -2.77 -3.25
CA ILE A 83 -3.59 -2.84 -4.55
C ILE A 83 -2.58 -3.97 -4.45
N LYS A 84 -2.84 -5.12 -5.10
CA LYS A 84 -1.88 -6.23 -5.10
C LYS A 84 -0.89 -6.03 -6.24
N VAL A 85 0.39 -6.05 -5.92
CA VAL A 85 1.47 -6.03 -6.92
C VAL A 85 1.77 -7.46 -7.34
N LEU A 86 1.85 -7.69 -8.65
CA LEU A 86 2.25 -8.96 -9.22
C LEU A 86 3.51 -8.73 -10.05
N HIS A 87 4.57 -9.49 -9.77
CA HIS A 87 5.70 -9.52 -10.69
C HIS A 87 5.32 -10.38 -11.88
N VAL A 88 5.17 -9.72 -13.04
CA VAL A 88 4.93 -10.40 -14.30
C VAL A 88 6.26 -10.96 -14.81
N ASP A 89 6.65 -12.11 -14.30
CA ASP A 89 7.55 -13.02 -15.02
C ASP A 89 6.72 -13.80 -16.06
N ASN A 90 7.36 -14.46 -17.04
CA ASN A 90 6.71 -15.11 -18.21
C ASN A 90 5.59 -16.13 -17.90
N HIS A 91 5.28 -16.40 -16.63
CA HIS A 91 4.12 -17.15 -16.17
C HIS A 91 3.35 -16.35 -15.11
N VAL A 92 2.39 -15.52 -15.54
CA VAL A 92 1.38 -15.00 -14.61
C VAL A 92 0.46 -16.16 -14.23
N ASP A 93 0.53 -16.57 -12.97
CA ASP A 93 -0.41 -17.55 -12.45
C ASP A 93 -1.78 -16.88 -12.25
N ASN A 94 -2.68 -17.11 -13.21
CA ASN A 94 -4.04 -16.54 -13.22
C ASN A 94 -4.85 -16.94 -11.97
N SER A 95 -4.46 -17.99 -11.24
CA SER A 95 -5.12 -18.36 -9.99
C SER A 95 -4.97 -17.29 -8.88
N VAL A 96 -3.93 -16.44 -8.97
CA VAL A 96 -3.74 -15.29 -8.08
C VAL A 96 -4.77 -14.18 -8.37
N LEU A 97 -5.31 -14.10 -9.59
CA LEU A 97 -6.31 -13.09 -9.95
C LEU A 97 -7.71 -13.43 -9.43
N GLU A 98 -8.03 -14.73 -9.29
CA GLU A 98 -9.37 -15.20 -8.92
C GLU A 98 -9.61 -15.24 -7.40
N GLY A 99 -8.57 -15.33 -6.57
CA GLY A 99 -8.69 -15.41 -5.11
C GLY A 99 -8.72 -14.06 -4.38
N HIS A 100 -8.15 -13.02 -4.98
CA HIS A 100 -7.92 -11.72 -4.35
C HIS A 100 -9.03 -10.72 -4.69
N ASN A 101 -9.92 -10.42 -3.74
CA ASN A 101 -10.89 -9.32 -3.88
C ASN A 101 -10.19 -7.97 -3.63
N VAL A 102 -9.43 -7.51 -4.62
CA VAL A 102 -8.58 -6.31 -4.54
C VAL A 102 -9.10 -5.21 -5.47
N TYR A 103 -8.84 -3.95 -5.13
CA TYR A 103 -9.34 -2.79 -5.88
C TYR A 103 -8.64 -2.59 -7.23
N ALA A 104 -7.35 -2.95 -7.31
CA ALA A 104 -6.57 -2.91 -8.54
C ALA A 104 -5.36 -3.86 -8.45
N PHE A 105 -4.88 -4.32 -9.61
CA PHE A 105 -3.57 -4.96 -9.76
C PHE A 105 -2.57 -3.97 -10.32
N LEU A 106 -1.35 -3.98 -9.80
CA LEU A 106 -0.22 -3.23 -10.34
C LEU A 106 0.79 -4.24 -10.90
N LEU A 107 1.02 -4.17 -12.21
CA LEU A 107 1.91 -5.04 -12.98
C LEU A 107 3.33 -4.48 -13.06
#